data_AF-A0A7Y3CFS8-F1
#
_entry.id   AF-A0A7Y3CFS8-F1
#
_cell.length_a   1.000
_cell.length_b   1.000
_cell.length_c   1.000
_cell.angle_alpha   90.00
_cell.angle_beta   90.00
_cell.angle_gamma   90.00
#
_symmetry.space_group_name_H-M   'P 1'
#
loop_
_entity.id
_entity.type
_entity.pdbx_description
1 polymer ?
#
loop_
_entity_poly.entity_id
_entity_poly.type
_entity_poly.pdbx_seq_one_letter_code
_entity_poly.pdbx_strand_id
1 'polypeptide(L)'
;MDQTVTFEDRLAGAYYGLFIGDALAMPVHWYYDTRALKRDYGEVRDYMAPRNPHPDSILWRSSYTPRNKSVDILHNQSTYWG
;
A
#
# COMPACT_ATOMS: atom_id res chain seq x y z
N MET A 1 37.03 13.31 0.96
CA MET A 1 37.15 12.49 -0.26
C MET A 1 35.84 12.62 -0.99
N ASP A 2 35.85 13.18 -2.20
CA ASP A 2 34.67 13.23 -3.05
C ASP A 2 34.51 11.84 -3.68
N GLN A 3 33.49 11.10 -3.27
CA GLN A 3 33.19 9.79 -3.83
C GLN A 3 32.30 10.01 -5.05
N THR A 4 32.86 9.83 -6.23
CA THR A 4 32.09 9.91 -7.48
C THR A 4 31.18 8.70 -7.61
N VAL A 5 29.86 8.95 -7.67
CA VAL A 5 28.83 7.92 -7.87
C VAL A 5 29.05 7.22 -9.21
N THR A 6 29.22 5.89 -9.17
CA THR A 6 29.42 5.05 -10.36
C THR A 6 28.11 4.74 -11.09
N PHE A 7 28.20 4.06 -12.22
CA PHE A 7 27.01 3.57 -12.93
C PHE A 7 26.34 2.42 -12.17
N GLU A 8 27.13 1.53 -11.57
CA GLU A 8 26.69 0.43 -10.73
C GLU A 8 25.93 0.94 -9.50
N ASP A 9 26.43 2.01 -8.86
CA ASP A 9 25.73 2.67 -7.74
C ASP A 9 24.36 3.22 -8.17
N ARG A 10 24.26 3.78 -9.38
CA ARG A 10 22.99 4.27 -9.93
C ARG A 10 22.01 3.14 -10.20
N LEU A 11 22.49 2.02 -10.75
CA LEU A 11 21.65 0.84 -10.99
C LEU A 11 21.15 0.25 -9.68
N ALA A 12 22.03 0.08 -8.69
CA ALA A 12 21.65 -0.40 -7.36
C ALA A 12 20.62 0.55 -6.72
N GLY A 13 20.87 1.86 -6.75
CA GLY A 13 19.96 2.87 -6.25
C GLY A 13 18.60 2.85 -6.95
N ALA A 14 18.55 2.59 -8.26
CA ALA A 14 17.30 2.46 -9.00
C ALA A 14 16.51 1.20 -8.59
N TYR A 15 17.17 0.05 -8.46
CA TYR A 15 16.52 -1.18 -8.03
C TYR A 15 15.98 -1.09 -6.61
N TYR A 16 16.79 -0.63 -5.66
CA TYR A 16 16.34 -0.45 -4.30
C TYR A 16 15.28 0.65 -4.21
N GLY A 17 15.47 1.77 -4.91
CA GLY A 17 14.49 2.86 -4.94
C GLY A 17 13.12 2.43 -5.43
N LEU A 18 13.05 1.52 -6.41
CA LEU A 18 11.78 0.94 -6.87
C LEU A 18 11.05 0.19 -5.75
N PHE A 19 11.74 -0.70 -5.03
CA PHE A 19 11.14 -1.45 -3.93
C PHE A 19 10.81 -0.58 -2.72
N ILE A 20 11.70 0.36 -2.38
CA ILE A 20 11.51 1.30 -1.26
C ILE A 20 10.29 2.19 -1.52
N GLY A 21 10.17 2.73 -2.74
CA GLY A 21 9.06 3.58 -3.13
C GLY A 21 7.71 2.85 -3.07
N ASP A 22 7.65 1.61 -3.57
CA ASP A 22 6.46 0.76 -3.48
C ASP A 22 6.07 0.50 -2.02
N ALA A 23 7.03 0.08 -1.19
CA ALA A 23 6.80 -0.21 0.23
C ALA A 23 6.36 1.02 1.04
N LEU A 24 6.92 2.21 0.77
CA LEU A 24 6.50 3.46 1.41
C LEU A 24 5.09 3.90 0.99
N ALA A 25 4.69 3.62 -0.26
CA ALA A 25 3.37 3.99 -0.77
C ALA A 25 2.25 3.07 -0.28
N MET A 26 2.54 1.80 -0.01
CA MET A 26 1.53 0.77 0.35
C MET A 26 0.58 1.15 1.49
N PRO A 27 1.01 1.74 2.63
CA PRO A 27 0.11 2.04 3.76
C PRO A 27 -0.88 3.17 3.47
N VAL A 28 -0.55 4.02 2.49
CA VAL A 28 -1.35 5.18 2.06
C VAL A 28 -1.96 4.97 0.68
N HIS A 29 -1.71 3.81 0.05
CA HIS A 29 -2.29 3.44 -1.21
C HIS A 29 -3.81 3.54 -1.09
N TRP A 30 -4.44 4.24 -2.04
CA TRP A 30 -5.89 4.48 -2.12
C TRP A 30 -6.41 5.66 -1.32
N TYR A 31 -5.60 6.41 -0.57
CA TYR A 31 -6.05 7.73 -0.10
C TYR A 31 -6.23 8.67 -1.29
N TYR A 32 -7.48 8.88 -1.70
CA TYR A 32 -7.82 9.84 -2.76
C TYR A 32 -8.00 11.26 -2.18
N ASP A 33 -8.39 11.37 -0.90
CA ASP A 33 -8.35 12.64 -0.17
C ASP A 33 -6.99 12.86 0.51
N THR A 34 -6.18 13.75 -0.06
CA THR A 34 -4.85 14.09 0.47
C THR A 34 -4.92 14.76 1.85
N ARG A 35 -6.05 15.38 2.22
CA ARG A 35 -6.26 15.92 3.58
C ARG A 35 -6.48 14.79 4.58
N ALA A 36 -7.18 13.73 4.19
CA ALA A 36 -7.32 12.53 5.00
C ALA A 36 -5.97 11.84 5.20
N LEU A 37 -5.16 11.71 4.14
CA LEU A 37 -3.81 11.16 4.23
C LEU A 37 -2.97 11.95 5.22
N LYS A 38 -2.92 13.28 5.06
CA LYS A 38 -2.13 14.15 5.93
C LYS A 38 -2.61 14.12 7.39
N ARG A 39 -3.91 14.02 7.64
CA ARG A 39 -4.45 13.90 9.00
C ARG A 39 -4.05 12.56 9.65
N ASP A 40 -4.04 11.49 8.87
CA ASP A 40 -3.90 10.12 9.37
C ASP A 40 -2.44 9.68 9.49
N TYR A 41 -1.57 10.16 8.59
CA TYR A 41 -0.15 9.79 8.53
C TYR A 41 0.81 10.99 8.59
N GLY A 42 0.34 12.22 8.35
CA GLY A 42 1.23 13.38 8.23
C GLY A 42 2.07 13.32 6.95
N GLU A 43 3.38 13.45 7.11
CA GLU A 43 4.37 13.22 6.05
C GLU A 43 4.87 11.78 6.17
N VAL A 44 4.77 10.99 5.09
CA VAL A 44 5.27 9.61 5.07
C VAL A 44 6.78 9.63 4.94
N ARG A 45 7.48 9.24 6.01
CA ARG A 45 8.96 9.23 6.07
C ARG A 45 9.55 7.86 6.39
N ASP A 46 8.72 6.94 6.87
CA ASP A 46 9.11 5.63 7.37
C ASP A 46 8.17 4.54 6.85
N TYR A 47 8.59 3.29 6.96
CA TYR A 47 7.71 2.15 6.73
C TYR A 47 6.69 2.03 7.86
N MET A 48 5.42 2.01 7.50
CA MET A 48 4.31 2.00 8.45
C MET A 48 3.35 0.85 8.14
N ALA A 49 2.62 0.38 9.15
CA ALA A 49 1.48 -0.50 8.89
C ALA A 49 0.30 0.32 8.33
N PRO A 50 -0.54 -0.26 7.44
CA PRO A 50 -1.75 0.40 6.99
C PRO A 50 -2.73 0.60 8.15
N ARG A 51 -3.38 1.75 8.19
CA ARG A 51 -4.42 2.10 9.15
C ARG A 51 -5.73 1.37 8.80
N ASN A 52 -6.41 0.86 9.82
CA ASN A 52 -7.72 0.25 9.72
C ASN A 52 -8.72 1.02 10.63
N PRO A 53 -9.87 1.52 10.14
CA PRO A 53 -10.37 1.44 8.76
C PRO A 53 -9.50 2.21 7.77
N HIS A 54 -9.28 1.62 6.60
CA HIS A 54 -8.63 2.29 5.48
C HIS A 54 -9.71 3.04 4.69
N PRO A 55 -9.80 4.37 4.84
CA PRO A 55 -11.01 5.14 4.55
C PRO A 55 -11.48 4.96 3.10
N ASP A 56 -10.54 4.90 2.17
CA ASP A 56 -10.85 4.82 0.75
C ASP A 56 -10.62 3.42 0.16
N SER A 57 -10.52 2.34 0.95
CA SER A 57 -10.34 0.99 0.39
C SER A 57 -11.57 0.49 -0.39
N ILE A 58 -11.39 -0.32 -1.44
CA ILE A 58 -12.50 -1.02 -2.16
C ILE A 58 -13.07 -2.15 -1.32
N LEU A 59 -12.27 -2.70 -0.39
CA LEU A 59 -12.61 -3.93 0.30
C LEU A 59 -13.91 -3.75 1.09
N TRP A 60 -13.94 -2.78 2.00
CA TRP A 60 -15.15 -2.45 2.76
C TRP A 60 -16.27 -1.87 1.89
N ARG A 61 -15.96 -1.34 0.69
CA ARG A 61 -16.96 -0.81 -0.26
C ARG A 61 -17.54 -1.86 -1.21
N SER A 62 -17.02 -3.08 -1.19
CA SER A 62 -17.41 -4.13 -2.12
C SER A 62 -18.00 -5.32 -1.40
N SER A 63 -19.10 -5.85 -1.92
CA SER A 63 -19.72 -7.07 -1.43
C SER A 63 -19.52 -8.20 -2.43
N TYR A 64 -19.19 -9.39 -1.94
CA TYR A 64 -19.14 -10.60 -2.75
C TYR A 64 -19.88 -11.74 -2.04
N THR A 65 -20.90 -12.30 -2.72
CA THR A 65 -21.65 -13.46 -2.24
C THR A 65 -21.40 -14.62 -3.18
N PRO A 66 -20.69 -15.68 -2.75
CA PRO A 66 -20.41 -16.82 -3.62
C PRO A 66 -21.69 -17.60 -3.92
N ARG A 67 -21.81 -18.08 -5.17
CA ARG A 67 -22.96 -18.92 -5.59
C ARG A 67 -22.90 -20.34 -5.02
N ASN A 68 -21.70 -20.83 -4.71
CA ASN A 68 -21.44 -22.14 -4.13
C ASN A 68 -20.02 -22.18 -3.55
N LYS A 69 -19.69 -23.26 -2.83
CA LYS A 69 -18.39 -23.42 -2.15
C LYS A 69 -17.19 -23.44 -3.10
N SER A 70 -17.33 -23.94 -4.32
CA SER A 70 -16.21 -24.01 -5.28
C SER A 70 -15.76 -22.65 -5.81
N VAL A 71 -16.58 -21.61 -5.67
CA VAL A 71 -16.24 -20.25 -6.11
C VAL A 71 -16.04 -19.29 -4.94
N ASP A 72 -16.08 -19.76 -3.69
CA ASP A 72 -15.79 -18.92 -2.53
C ASP A 72 -14.31 -18.55 -2.49
N ILE A 73 -13.93 -17.48 -3.19
CA ILE A 73 -12.55 -16.99 -3.22
C ILE A 73 -12.17 -16.27 -1.92
N LEU A 74 -13.14 -15.78 -1.15
CA LEU A 74 -12.88 -14.96 0.03
C LEU A 74 -12.64 -15.81 1.28
N HIS A 75 -13.31 -16.96 1.41
CA HIS A 75 -13.18 -17.82 2.59
C HIS A 75 -13.34 -17.01 3.89
N ASN A 76 -12.33 -17.06 4.78
CA ASN A 76 -12.28 -16.32 6.04
C ASN A 76 -12.03 -14.80 5.89
N GLN A 77 -11.68 -14.33 4.69
CA GLN A 77 -11.44 -12.90 4.41
C GLN A 77 -12.73 -12.12 4.15
N SER A 78 -13.88 -12.79 4.03
CA SER A 78 -15.18 -12.14 3.82
C SER A 78 -15.52 -11.08 4.87
N THR A 79 -14.96 -11.17 6.09
CA THR A 79 -15.15 -10.16 7.15
C THR A 79 -14.58 -8.78 6.83
N TYR A 80 -13.69 -8.68 5.85
CA TYR A 80 -13.07 -7.42 5.40
C TYR A 80 -13.79 -6.81 4.18
N TRP A 81 -14.82 -7.48 3.67
CA TRP A 81 -15.60 -7.07 2.51
C TRP A 81 -17.02 -6.66 2.91
N GLY A 82 -17.46 -5.50 2.45
CA GLY A 82 -18.73 -4.86 2.87
C GLY A 82 -18.68 -4.25 4.26
#